data_AF-A0A7S3X7Q6-F1
#
_entry.id   AF-A0A7S3X7Q6-F1
#
_cell.length_a   1.000
_cell.length_b   1.000
_cell.length_c   1.000
_cell.angle_alpha   90.00
_cell.angle_beta   90.00
_cell.angle_gamma   90.00
#
_symmetry.space_group_name_H-M   'P 1'
#
loop_
_entity.id
_entity.type
_entity.pdbx_description
1 polymer ?
#
loop_
_entity_poly.entity_id
_entity_poly.type
_entity_poly.pdbx_seq_one_letter_code
_entity_poly.pdbx_strand_id
1 'polypeptide(L)'
;SASRSAMSSLSLKSPSPLCTPKLDEIYLRSADSRRSSGSQSPLREPPSPLPMASPRPGASLATADRRGVHALERLGEALDAALSTGVAFVLLLWAKRSVFYEVLIRVVRLLLFVALLIPGWIPATAHYLYGAGVSRGVRYGPSSRHKLDVYSPVAAVHPPPPDGFPTVLFVCGGAWMIGYRMWAFLFGWVLQRNGVLCLAIDYRNWPQATMPEMVADVERALRWAQANAASLGGDVHGRVSLVGQSAGAHLTALLLVQLVCGPPAAAPSCASPRPSG
;
A
#
# COMPACT_ATOMS: atom_id res chain seq x y z
N SER A 1 21.64 -27.93 -47.76
CA SER A 1 20.38 -28.54 -47.29
C SER A 1 19.97 -27.82 -46.01
N ALA A 2 19.39 -26.61 -46.08
CA ALA A 2 17.95 -26.35 -46.11
C ALA A 2 17.26 -27.02 -44.89
N SER A 3 16.83 -26.29 -43.86
CA SER A 3 15.59 -25.51 -43.91
C SER A 3 15.55 -24.40 -42.85
N ARG A 4 14.99 -23.24 -43.25
CA ARG A 4 14.65 -22.04 -42.47
C ARG A 4 13.19 -22.13 -42.00
N SER A 5 12.88 -21.42 -40.90
CA SER A 5 11.61 -20.73 -40.55
C SER A 5 11.28 -20.93 -39.06
N ALA A 6 10.81 -19.97 -38.27
CA ALA A 6 10.49 -18.56 -38.47
C ALA A 6 10.57 -17.84 -37.11
N MET A 7 11.11 -16.62 -37.12
CA MET A 7 10.96 -15.63 -36.05
C MET A 7 9.52 -15.09 -36.08
N SER A 8 8.90 -14.91 -34.91
CA SER A 8 7.81 -13.94 -34.76
C SER A 8 8.06 -13.09 -33.52
N SER A 9 8.34 -11.82 -33.79
CA SER A 9 8.56 -10.76 -32.82
C SER A 9 7.22 -10.28 -32.25
N LEU A 10 7.02 -10.39 -30.96
CA LEU A 10 5.94 -9.71 -30.25
C LEU A 10 6.52 -8.58 -29.40
N SER A 11 6.49 -7.39 -30.00
CA SER A 11 6.83 -6.10 -29.41
C SER A 11 5.73 -5.66 -28.45
N LEU A 12 5.92 -5.85 -27.15
CA LEU A 12 5.02 -5.32 -26.12
C LEU A 12 5.34 -3.85 -25.84
N LYS A 13 4.44 -3.00 -26.34
CA LYS A 13 4.45 -1.54 -26.25
C LYS A 13 4.07 -1.11 -24.82
N SER A 14 4.89 -0.27 -24.20
CA SER A 14 4.66 0.35 -22.90
C SER A 14 3.46 1.33 -22.93
N PRO A 15 2.60 1.39 -21.90
CA PRO A 15 1.67 2.50 -21.74
C PRO A 15 2.30 3.63 -20.93
N SER A 16 2.40 4.82 -21.53
CA SER A 16 2.62 6.11 -20.87
C SER A 16 1.26 6.74 -20.47
N PRO A 17 1.23 7.74 -19.56
CA PRO A 17 0.15 7.92 -18.59
C PRO A 17 -1.08 8.66 -19.14
N LEU A 18 -2.26 8.25 -18.66
CA LEU A 18 -3.54 8.90 -18.91
C LEU A 18 -3.59 10.28 -18.24
N CYS A 19 -3.67 11.30 -19.09
CA CYS A 19 -4.00 12.68 -18.77
C CYS A 19 -5.50 12.79 -18.49
N THR A 20 -5.88 13.44 -17.40
CA THR A 20 -7.27 13.74 -17.04
C THR A 20 -7.83 14.89 -17.87
N PRO A 21 -9.09 14.86 -18.35
CA PRO A 21 -9.77 16.05 -18.83
C PRO A 21 -10.57 16.71 -17.71
N LYS A 22 -10.35 18.01 -17.55
CA LYS A 22 -11.19 18.96 -16.81
C LYS A 22 -12.60 18.98 -17.42
N LEU A 23 -13.61 18.95 -16.54
CA LEU A 23 -15.01 19.26 -16.83
C LEU A 23 -15.21 20.78 -16.63
N ASP A 24 -15.29 21.54 -17.72
CA ASP A 24 -15.83 22.90 -17.76
C ASP A 24 -16.13 23.24 -19.23
N GLU A 25 -17.36 22.99 -19.70
CA GLU A 25 -18.02 23.68 -20.83
C GLU A 25 -19.37 23.02 -21.17
N ILE A 26 -20.45 23.43 -20.50
CA ILE A 26 -21.80 23.31 -21.07
C ILE A 26 -22.58 24.58 -20.68
N TYR A 27 -22.38 25.65 -21.43
CA TYR A 27 -23.39 26.69 -21.63
C TYR A 27 -23.05 27.38 -22.94
N LEU A 28 -23.94 27.27 -23.94
CA LEU A 28 -24.16 28.15 -25.10
C LEU A 28 -24.58 27.31 -26.33
N ARG A 29 -25.89 27.28 -26.60
CA ARG A 29 -26.51 27.59 -27.90
C ARG A 29 -27.94 27.05 -27.95
N SER A 30 -28.90 27.96 -27.86
CA SER A 30 -29.91 28.07 -28.92
C SER A 30 -30.42 29.50 -28.96
N ALA A 31 -29.88 30.25 -29.90
CA ALA A 31 -30.55 31.41 -30.46
C ALA A 31 -31.24 30.97 -31.75
N ASP A 32 -32.48 31.43 -31.89
CA ASP A 32 -33.11 31.99 -33.10
C ASP A 32 -34.43 31.33 -33.50
N SER A 33 -35.52 32.09 -33.32
CA SER A 33 -36.22 32.59 -34.50
C SER A 33 -37.01 33.88 -34.22
N ARG A 34 -36.61 34.93 -34.97
CA ARG A 34 -37.43 35.88 -35.76
C ARG A 34 -38.45 36.77 -35.03
N ARG A 35 -38.16 38.08 -34.89
CA ARG A 35 -38.36 39.22 -35.84
C ARG A 35 -39.68 39.96 -35.55
N SER A 36 -39.61 41.18 -34.97
CA SER A 36 -39.75 42.50 -35.63
C SER A 36 -41.17 42.76 -36.15
N SER A 37 -41.84 43.92 -36.04
CA SER A 37 -41.60 45.30 -35.58
C SER A 37 -42.84 46.06 -36.09
N GLY A 38 -43.35 47.08 -35.40
CA GLY A 38 -44.36 47.94 -36.05
C GLY A 38 -45.16 48.85 -35.12
N SER A 39 -44.73 50.10 -35.06
CA SER A 39 -45.47 51.26 -34.54
C SER A 39 -46.48 51.76 -35.59
N GLN A 40 -47.69 52.17 -35.15
CA GLN A 40 -48.39 53.39 -35.60
C GLN A 40 -49.72 53.58 -34.84
N SER A 41 -50.01 54.83 -34.45
CA SER A 41 -51.30 55.36 -33.95
C SER A 41 -51.98 56.20 -35.06
N PRO A 42 -53.06 56.98 -34.84
CA PRO A 42 -54.35 56.80 -34.13
C PRO A 42 -55.56 57.12 -35.05
N LEU A 43 -56.79 56.71 -34.70
CA LEU A 43 -58.03 57.34 -35.22
C LEU A 43 -59.14 57.33 -34.16
N ARG A 44 -60.01 58.34 -34.26
CA ARG A 44 -60.84 58.99 -33.23
C ARG A 44 -62.34 58.73 -33.51
N GLU A 45 -63.16 59.04 -32.50
CA GLU A 45 -64.63 59.26 -32.47
C GLU A 45 -65.53 58.15 -31.86
N PRO A 46 -66.72 58.47 -31.30
CA PRO A 46 -67.00 59.40 -30.19
C PRO A 46 -67.89 58.72 -29.09
N PRO A 47 -68.25 59.41 -27.97
CA PRO A 47 -68.77 58.76 -26.75
C PRO A 47 -70.30 58.81 -26.60
N SER A 48 -70.86 57.96 -25.71
CA SER A 48 -72.00 58.16 -24.76
C SER A 48 -72.71 56.82 -24.44
N PRO A 49 -73.53 56.69 -23.38
CA PRO A 49 -73.32 57.10 -21.98
C PRO A 49 -73.55 55.92 -20.99
N LEU A 50 -73.06 56.08 -19.74
CA LEU A 50 -73.37 55.20 -18.60
C LEU A 50 -74.87 55.24 -18.25
N PRO A 51 -75.38 54.16 -17.64
CA PRO A 51 -75.98 54.38 -16.31
C PRO A 51 -75.75 53.26 -15.28
N MET A 52 -75.69 53.73 -14.03
CA MET A 52 -76.28 53.17 -12.81
C MET A 52 -75.56 52.04 -12.07
N ALA A 53 -75.10 52.44 -10.90
CA ALA A 53 -74.68 51.62 -9.78
C ALA A 53 -75.80 50.71 -9.26
N SER A 54 -75.41 49.52 -8.82
CA SER A 54 -76.13 48.72 -7.83
C SER A 54 -75.14 48.27 -6.73
N PRO A 55 -75.54 48.25 -5.45
CA PRO A 55 -74.66 47.96 -4.33
C PRO A 55 -74.47 46.44 -4.10
N ARG A 56 -73.30 46.09 -3.53
CA ARG A 56 -72.80 44.75 -3.16
C ARG A 56 -73.70 44.04 -2.11
N PRO A 57 -73.56 42.72 -1.88
CA PRO A 57 -72.62 42.27 -0.83
C PRO A 57 -71.96 40.89 -1.10
N GLY A 58 -70.82 40.61 -0.45
CA GLY A 58 -70.28 39.23 -0.45
C GLY A 58 -68.77 39.04 -0.22
N ALA A 59 -68.08 39.96 0.45
CA ALA A 59 -66.79 39.64 1.06
C ALA A 59 -67.05 39.36 2.54
N SER A 60 -66.82 38.12 2.98
CA SER A 60 -66.71 37.65 4.39
C SER A 60 -67.59 36.42 4.66
N LEU A 61 -67.03 35.23 4.40
CA LEU A 61 -67.16 34.03 5.24
C LEU A 61 -66.24 32.91 4.71
N ALA A 62 -66.11 32.77 3.39
CA ALA A 62 -65.27 31.75 2.75
C ALA A 62 -63.75 31.97 2.89
N THR A 63 -63.31 33.20 3.17
CA THR A 63 -61.89 33.55 3.30
C THR A 63 -61.32 33.30 4.69
N ALA A 64 -62.16 33.24 5.73
CA ALA A 64 -61.72 32.92 7.09
C ALA A 64 -61.49 31.41 7.27
N ASP A 65 -62.38 30.60 6.69
CA ASP A 65 -62.32 29.14 6.69
C ASP A 65 -61.08 28.61 5.94
N ARG A 66 -60.81 29.14 4.74
CA ARG A 66 -59.59 28.80 3.97
C ARG A 66 -58.29 29.17 4.67
N ARG A 67 -58.27 30.24 5.48
CA ARG A 67 -57.07 30.62 6.24
C ARG A 67 -56.80 29.67 7.39
N GLY A 68 -57.86 29.18 8.06
CA GLY A 68 -57.75 28.16 9.10
C GLY A 68 -57.23 26.83 8.54
N VAL A 69 -57.78 26.40 7.40
CA VAL A 69 -57.34 25.17 6.71
C VAL A 69 -55.89 25.27 6.26
N HIS A 70 -55.47 26.38 5.64
CA HIS A 70 -54.06 26.58 5.25
C HIS A 70 -53.11 26.72 6.44
N ALA A 71 -53.57 27.25 7.58
CA ALA A 71 -52.76 27.30 8.79
C ALA A 71 -52.56 25.89 9.38
N LEU A 72 -53.60 25.05 9.35
CA LEU A 72 -53.53 23.65 9.77
C LEU A 72 -52.69 22.79 8.82
N GLU A 73 -52.78 23.00 7.50
CA GLU A 73 -51.91 22.36 6.50
C GLU A 73 -50.43 22.71 6.74
N ARG A 74 -50.11 23.99 6.94
CA ARG A 74 -48.74 24.42 7.25
C ARG A 74 -48.23 23.88 8.58
N LEU A 75 -49.10 23.76 9.58
CA LEU A 75 -48.76 23.11 10.85
C LEU A 75 -48.47 21.63 10.65
N GLY A 76 -49.25 20.93 9.82
CA GLY A 76 -49.02 19.54 9.43
C GLY A 76 -47.69 19.36 8.70
N GLU A 77 -47.41 20.17 7.67
CA GLU A 77 -46.15 20.14 6.93
C GLU A 77 -44.94 20.43 7.84
N ALA A 78 -45.08 21.39 8.76
CA ALA A 78 -44.02 21.71 9.73
C ALA A 78 -43.80 20.56 10.73
N LEU A 79 -44.86 19.88 11.17
CA LEU A 79 -44.77 18.71 12.04
C LEU A 79 -44.13 17.53 11.31
N ASP A 80 -44.50 17.27 10.06
CA ASP A 80 -43.92 16.20 9.24
C ASP A 80 -42.45 16.46 8.93
N ALA A 81 -42.07 17.71 8.65
CA ALA A 81 -40.68 18.11 8.46
C ALA A 81 -39.86 17.96 9.76
N ALA A 82 -40.43 18.33 10.91
CA ALA A 82 -39.77 18.18 12.20
C ALA A 82 -39.62 16.71 12.60
N LEU A 83 -40.66 15.89 12.39
CA LEU A 83 -40.66 14.46 12.68
C LEU A 83 -39.67 13.71 11.78
N SER A 84 -39.69 13.98 10.46
CA SER A 84 -38.78 13.35 9.50
C SER A 84 -37.31 13.73 9.77
N THR A 85 -37.03 14.99 10.09
CA THR A 85 -35.69 15.43 10.47
C THR A 85 -35.22 14.80 11.78
N GLY A 86 -36.12 14.70 12.78
CA GLY A 86 -35.84 14.05 14.06
C GLY A 86 -35.52 12.56 13.91
N VAL A 87 -36.32 11.83 13.12
CA VAL A 87 -36.10 10.41 12.83
C VAL A 87 -34.79 10.21 12.05
N ALA A 88 -34.52 11.03 11.02
CA ALA A 88 -33.26 10.97 10.29
C ALA A 88 -32.05 11.22 11.18
N PHE A 89 -32.14 12.18 12.12
CA PHE A 89 -31.08 12.47 13.08
C PHE A 89 -30.83 11.30 14.04
N VAL A 90 -31.88 10.68 14.58
CA VAL A 90 -31.76 9.48 15.44
C VAL A 90 -31.16 8.30 14.67
N LEU A 91 -31.58 8.07 13.43
CA LEU A 91 -31.00 7.02 12.58
C LEU A 91 -29.53 7.29 12.25
N LEU A 92 -29.13 8.54 12.02
CA LEU A 92 -27.73 8.91 11.82
C LEU A 92 -26.90 8.74 13.09
N LEU A 93 -27.43 9.09 14.27
CA LEU A 93 -26.76 8.83 15.54
C LEU A 93 -26.63 7.32 15.81
N TRP A 94 -27.67 6.55 15.51
CA TRP A 94 -27.66 5.09 15.62
C TRP A 94 -26.68 4.45 14.62
N ALA A 95 -26.63 4.93 13.38
CA ALA A 95 -25.68 4.50 12.36
C ALA A 95 -24.23 4.89 12.69
N LYS A 96 -23.99 6.10 13.21
CA LYS A 96 -22.65 6.49 13.70
C LYS A 96 -22.22 5.64 14.89
N ARG A 97 -23.16 5.35 15.80
CA ARG A 97 -22.94 4.46 16.95
C ARG A 97 -22.63 3.03 16.49
N SER A 98 -23.32 2.51 15.47
CA SER A 98 -23.08 1.17 14.94
C SER A 98 -21.74 1.06 14.19
N VAL A 99 -21.39 2.04 13.34
CA VAL A 99 -20.09 2.09 12.66
C VAL A 99 -18.94 2.21 13.66
N PHE A 100 -19.10 3.02 14.71
CA PHE A 100 -18.11 3.13 15.78
C PHE A 100 -17.86 1.79 16.47
N TYR A 101 -18.91 1.04 16.83
CA TYR A 101 -18.76 -0.27 17.44
C TYR A 101 -18.13 -1.30 16.50
N GLU A 102 -18.44 -1.28 15.21
CA GLU A 102 -17.80 -2.16 14.22
C GLU A 102 -16.28 -1.93 14.14
N VAL A 103 -15.86 -0.67 14.07
CA VAL A 103 -14.44 -0.32 14.09
C VAL A 103 -13.81 -0.69 15.42
N LEU A 104 -14.47 -0.39 16.54
CA LEU A 104 -13.99 -0.73 17.88
C LEU A 104 -13.81 -2.25 18.05
N ILE A 105 -14.77 -3.06 17.62
CA ILE A 105 -14.69 -4.53 17.67
C ILE A 105 -13.53 -5.03 16.81
N ARG A 106 -13.32 -4.47 15.60
CA ARG A 106 -12.19 -4.84 14.75
C ARG A 106 -10.85 -4.50 15.39
N VAL A 107 -10.73 -3.33 16.01
CA VAL A 107 -9.53 -2.91 16.74
C VAL A 107 -9.31 -3.81 17.96
N VAL A 108 -10.33 -4.05 18.78
CA VAL A 108 -10.23 -4.94 19.95
C VAL A 108 -9.85 -6.37 19.52
N ARG A 109 -10.44 -6.89 18.42
CA ARG A 109 -10.07 -8.20 17.86
C ARG A 109 -8.62 -8.22 17.38
N LEU A 110 -8.14 -7.17 16.72
CA LEU A 110 -6.74 -7.06 16.30
C LEU A 110 -5.81 -7.00 17.51
N LEU A 111 -6.13 -6.20 18.53
CA LEU A 111 -5.35 -6.10 19.75
C LEU A 111 -5.32 -7.42 20.52
N LEU A 112 -6.46 -8.11 20.63
CA LEU A 112 -6.53 -9.44 21.24
C LEU A 112 -5.70 -10.45 20.45
N PHE A 113 -5.80 -10.45 19.12
CA PHE A 113 -4.99 -11.31 18.26
C PHE A 113 -3.49 -11.07 18.47
N VAL A 114 -3.04 -9.82 18.47
CA VAL A 114 -1.64 -9.47 18.75
C VAL A 114 -1.25 -9.88 20.17
N ALA A 115 -2.08 -9.62 21.17
CA ALA A 115 -1.83 -10.00 22.55
C ALA A 115 -1.66 -11.51 22.73
N LEU A 116 -2.43 -12.33 22.00
CA LEU A 116 -2.31 -13.78 22.00
C LEU A 116 -1.05 -14.28 21.30
N LEU A 117 -0.46 -13.51 20.38
CA LEU A 117 0.79 -13.86 19.70
C LEU A 117 2.04 -13.54 20.55
N ILE A 118 1.99 -12.49 21.38
CA ILE A 118 3.15 -12.00 22.16
C ILE A 118 3.82 -13.11 22.99
N PRO A 119 3.09 -13.97 23.75
CA PRO A 119 3.72 -15.03 24.54
C PRO A 119 4.61 -15.97 23.73
N GLY A 120 4.28 -16.24 22.45
CA GLY A 120 5.10 -17.08 21.58
C GLY A 120 6.43 -16.43 21.16
N TRP A 121 6.48 -15.10 21.16
CA TRP A 121 7.66 -14.33 20.75
C TRP A 121 8.65 -14.09 21.89
N ILE A 122 8.18 -14.13 23.15
CA ILE A 122 9.01 -13.89 24.34
C ILE A 122 10.17 -14.89 24.42
N PRO A 123 9.98 -16.23 24.34
CA PRO A 123 11.08 -17.18 24.41
C PRO A 123 12.09 -17.02 23.28
N ALA A 124 11.60 -16.78 22.05
CA ALA A 124 12.46 -16.59 20.89
C ALA A 124 13.30 -15.31 20.99
N THR A 125 12.70 -14.23 21.50
CA THR A 125 13.40 -12.96 21.74
C THR A 125 14.41 -13.10 22.88
N ALA A 126 14.04 -13.77 23.97
CA ALA A 126 14.95 -14.05 25.08
C ALA A 126 16.14 -14.89 24.62
N HIS A 127 15.91 -15.91 23.79
CA HIS A 127 16.96 -16.71 23.17
C HIS A 127 17.87 -15.88 22.26
N TYR A 128 17.32 -14.96 21.47
CA TYR A 128 18.15 -14.07 20.66
C TYR A 128 19.04 -13.14 21.48
N LEU A 129 18.56 -12.66 22.64
CA LEU A 129 19.31 -11.73 23.48
C LEU A 129 20.34 -12.43 24.38
N TYR A 130 19.99 -13.60 24.94
CA TYR A 130 20.72 -14.27 26.01
C TYR A 130 21.04 -15.75 25.74
N GLY A 131 20.56 -16.31 24.63
CA GLY A 131 20.73 -17.72 24.29
C GLY A 131 22.16 -18.07 23.94
N ALA A 132 22.61 -19.24 24.40
CA ALA A 132 23.89 -19.79 24.01
C ALA A 132 23.96 -20.04 22.49
N GLY A 133 25.13 -19.87 21.91
CA GLY A 133 25.35 -20.07 20.47
C GLY A 133 24.82 -18.94 19.57
N VAL A 134 24.36 -17.81 20.13
CA VAL A 134 23.95 -16.63 19.35
C VAL A 134 25.03 -15.55 19.42
N SER A 135 25.69 -15.27 18.29
CA SER A 135 26.65 -14.16 18.17
C SER A 135 26.08 -13.06 17.29
N ARG A 136 25.87 -11.88 17.86
CA ARG A 136 25.19 -10.77 17.18
C ARG A 136 26.16 -9.76 16.58
N GLY A 137 25.84 -9.25 15.39
CA GLY A 137 26.54 -8.14 14.77
C GLY A 137 27.96 -8.45 14.29
N VAL A 138 28.24 -9.70 13.93
CA VAL A 138 29.50 -10.13 13.33
C VAL A 138 29.70 -9.41 12.00
N ARG A 139 30.86 -8.78 11.79
CA ARG A 139 31.11 -8.01 10.57
C ARG A 139 31.65 -8.91 9.46
N TYR A 140 31.06 -8.80 8.27
CA TYR A 140 31.52 -9.50 7.07
C TYR A 140 32.11 -8.56 6.01
N GLY A 141 32.06 -7.24 6.22
CA GLY A 141 32.53 -6.26 5.24
C GLY A 141 32.65 -4.84 5.78
N PRO A 142 33.00 -3.88 4.89
CA PRO A 142 33.39 -2.52 5.31
C PRO A 142 32.22 -1.60 5.71
N SER A 143 31.03 -1.76 5.10
CA SER A 143 29.87 -0.93 5.43
C SER A 143 29.41 -1.15 6.87
N SER A 144 28.84 -0.12 7.49
CA SER A 144 28.22 -0.22 8.82
C SER A 144 27.13 -1.30 8.90
N ARG A 145 26.50 -1.60 7.76
CA ARG A 145 25.47 -2.63 7.62
C ARG A 145 25.98 -3.98 7.14
N HIS A 146 27.28 -4.14 6.89
CA HIS A 146 27.85 -5.46 6.60
C HIS A 146 28.03 -6.26 7.89
N LYS A 147 26.89 -6.61 8.50
CA LYS A 147 26.78 -7.34 9.75
C LYS A 147 25.88 -8.54 9.57
N LEU A 148 26.12 -9.57 10.35
CA LEU A 148 25.27 -10.75 10.42
C LEU A 148 25.16 -11.25 11.85
N ASP A 149 24.08 -11.98 12.12
CA ASP A 149 23.90 -12.72 13.36
C ASP A 149 24.13 -14.21 13.08
N VAL A 150 24.91 -14.84 13.94
CA VAL A 150 25.25 -16.26 13.88
C VAL A 150 24.43 -17.00 14.92
N TYR A 151 23.74 -18.05 14.48
CA TYR A 151 23.02 -19.00 15.33
C TYR A 151 23.67 -20.38 15.16
N SER A 152 24.63 -20.69 16.04
CA SER A 152 25.36 -21.95 16.06
C SER A 152 24.67 -22.97 16.97
N PRO A 153 24.45 -24.22 16.51
CA PRO A 153 23.96 -25.29 17.36
C PRO A 153 24.87 -25.48 18.58
N VAL A 154 24.25 -25.73 19.73
CA VAL A 154 25.01 -25.95 20.97
C VAL A 154 25.45 -27.42 21.01
N ALA A 155 26.77 -27.65 21.08
CA ALA A 155 27.37 -28.99 21.03
C ALA A 155 26.81 -29.96 22.09
N ALA A 156 26.40 -29.44 23.26
CA ALA A 156 25.78 -30.23 24.33
C ALA A 156 24.40 -30.79 23.96
N VAL A 157 23.70 -30.17 23.01
CA VAL A 157 22.35 -30.58 22.55
C VAL A 157 22.45 -31.33 21.23
N HIS A 158 23.32 -30.87 20.34
CA HIS A 158 23.59 -31.50 19.05
C HIS A 158 25.08 -31.81 18.97
N PRO A 159 25.49 -33.08 19.05
CA PRO A 159 26.86 -33.45 18.75
C PRO A 159 27.20 -33.04 17.31
N PRO A 160 28.37 -32.42 17.07
CA PRO A 160 28.75 -32.00 15.72
C PRO A 160 28.89 -33.23 14.80
N PRO A 161 28.32 -33.19 13.58
CA PRO A 161 28.57 -34.21 12.56
C PRO A 161 30.06 -34.25 12.18
N PRO A 162 30.53 -35.35 11.57
CA PRO A 162 31.92 -35.46 11.10
C PRO A 162 32.35 -34.29 10.20
N ASP A 163 31.45 -33.83 9.33
CA ASP A 163 31.72 -32.75 8.37
C ASP A 163 31.22 -31.38 8.85
N GLY A 164 30.80 -31.26 10.12
CA GLY A 164 30.20 -30.05 10.69
C GLY A 164 28.71 -29.87 10.38
N PHE A 165 28.09 -28.83 10.94
CA PHE A 165 26.66 -28.58 10.77
C PHE A 165 26.32 -28.01 9.38
N PRO A 166 25.17 -28.39 8.79
CA PRO A 166 24.67 -27.73 7.60
C PRO A 166 24.59 -26.21 7.81
N THR A 167 25.10 -25.43 6.86
CA THR A 167 25.15 -23.96 6.97
C THR A 167 24.13 -23.32 6.06
N VAL A 168 23.30 -22.42 6.61
CA VAL A 168 22.31 -21.63 5.90
C VAL A 168 22.65 -20.16 6.01
N LEU A 169 22.72 -19.46 4.88
CA LEU A 169 22.77 -18.01 4.82
C LEU A 169 21.36 -17.48 4.56
N PHE A 170 20.81 -16.77 5.54
CA PHE A 170 19.47 -16.20 5.48
C PHE A 170 19.52 -14.72 5.09
N VAL A 171 18.86 -14.36 4.00
CA VAL A 171 18.74 -13.00 3.47
C VAL A 171 17.37 -12.43 3.84
N CYS A 172 17.35 -11.50 4.80
CA CYS A 172 16.12 -10.87 5.28
C CYS A 172 15.42 -10.05 4.18
N GLY A 173 14.08 -10.07 4.18
CA GLY A 173 13.28 -9.15 3.36
C GLY A 173 13.06 -7.80 4.02
N GLY A 174 12.15 -7.01 3.45
CA GLY A 174 11.84 -5.66 3.92
C GLY A 174 11.75 -4.63 2.79
N ALA A 175 11.18 -5.01 1.65
CA ALA A 175 10.98 -4.16 0.47
C ALA A 175 12.24 -3.34 0.07
N TRP A 176 13.43 -3.92 0.25
CA TRP A 176 14.74 -3.28 0.02
C TRP A 176 15.02 -2.01 0.84
N MET A 177 14.13 -1.64 1.76
CA MET A 177 14.15 -0.35 2.47
C MET A 177 14.33 -0.50 3.98
N ILE A 178 13.71 -1.53 4.58
CA ILE A 178 13.59 -1.65 6.05
C ILE A 178 14.13 -2.97 6.60
N GLY A 179 14.70 -3.83 5.76
CA GLY A 179 15.21 -5.13 6.19
C GLY A 179 16.29 -5.03 7.26
N TYR A 180 16.21 -5.93 8.25
CA TYR A 180 17.14 -6.01 9.38
C TYR A 180 17.36 -7.48 9.81
N ARG A 181 18.61 -7.87 10.08
CA ARG A 181 19.03 -9.24 10.44
C ARG A 181 18.31 -9.80 11.65
N MET A 182 17.96 -8.94 12.62
CA MET A 182 17.25 -9.37 13.82
C MET A 182 15.91 -10.00 13.48
N TRP A 183 15.24 -9.63 12.38
CA TRP A 183 13.96 -10.23 11.98
C TRP A 183 14.05 -11.72 11.71
N ALA A 184 15.26 -12.26 11.53
CA ALA A 184 15.50 -13.69 11.41
C ALA A 184 15.51 -14.43 12.75
N PHE A 185 15.34 -13.77 13.90
CA PHE A 185 15.57 -14.39 15.22
C PHE A 185 14.77 -15.69 15.43
N LEU A 186 13.52 -15.74 14.99
CA LEU A 186 12.68 -16.93 15.12
C LEU A 186 13.16 -18.05 14.19
N PHE A 187 13.51 -17.70 12.95
CA PHE A 187 14.02 -18.64 11.96
C PHE A 187 15.39 -19.21 12.37
N GLY A 188 16.31 -18.35 12.80
CA GLY A 188 17.61 -18.73 13.32
C GLY A 188 17.50 -19.63 14.55
N TRP A 189 16.60 -19.30 15.48
CA TRP A 189 16.36 -20.15 16.66
C TRP A 189 15.87 -21.55 16.29
N VAL A 190 14.91 -21.66 15.36
CA VAL A 190 14.40 -22.96 14.90
C VAL A 190 15.50 -23.77 14.22
N LEU A 191 16.28 -23.17 13.32
CA LEU A 191 17.38 -23.87 12.64
C LEU A 191 18.46 -24.33 13.62
N GLN A 192 18.85 -23.46 14.56
CA GLN A 192 19.81 -23.78 15.60
C GLN A 192 19.40 -25.00 16.42
N ARG A 193 18.11 -25.10 16.80
CA ARG A 193 17.54 -26.24 17.53
C ARG A 193 17.39 -27.52 16.72
N ASN A 194 17.61 -27.46 15.41
CA ASN A 194 17.60 -28.61 14.51
C ASN A 194 19.00 -28.96 14.02
N GLY A 195 20.05 -28.46 14.69
CA GLY A 195 21.44 -28.75 14.32
C GLY A 195 21.87 -28.08 13.00
N VAL A 196 21.31 -26.92 12.66
CA VAL A 196 21.68 -26.16 11.47
C VAL A 196 22.32 -24.84 11.89
N LEU A 197 23.51 -24.54 11.34
CA LEU A 197 24.16 -23.24 11.49
C LEU A 197 23.42 -22.22 10.63
N CYS A 198 22.84 -21.20 11.25
CA CYS A 198 22.15 -20.12 10.53
C CYS A 198 22.93 -18.81 10.63
N LEU A 199 23.15 -18.17 9.48
CA LEU A 199 23.82 -16.90 9.33
C LEU A 199 22.82 -15.90 8.75
N ALA A 200 22.26 -15.03 9.58
CA ALA A 200 21.28 -14.02 9.15
C ALA A 200 21.97 -12.69 8.85
N ILE A 201 21.88 -12.21 7.60
CA ILE A 201 22.66 -11.07 7.13
C ILE A 201 21.85 -9.76 7.10
N ASP A 202 22.53 -8.66 7.37
CA ASP A 202 22.16 -7.32 6.88
C ASP A 202 22.88 -7.08 5.54
N TYR A 203 22.23 -6.42 4.60
CA TYR A 203 22.85 -5.79 3.41
C TYR A 203 22.61 -4.27 3.46
N ARG A 204 23.04 -3.45 2.51
CA ARG A 204 22.63 -2.02 2.46
C ARG A 204 21.21 -1.85 1.90
N ASN A 205 20.38 -0.97 2.46
CA ASN A 205 19.00 -0.72 1.96
C ASN A 205 19.00 0.50 1.06
N TRP A 206 17.98 0.62 0.23
CA TRP A 206 17.65 1.87 -0.43
C TRP A 206 17.30 2.94 0.62
N PRO A 207 17.74 4.21 0.47
CA PRO A 207 18.47 4.78 -0.67
C PRO A 207 20.00 4.69 -0.58
N GLN A 208 20.56 3.99 0.42
CA GLN A 208 22.01 3.90 0.65
C GLN A 208 22.75 3.01 -0.36
N ALA A 209 22.03 2.12 -1.03
CA ALA A 209 22.55 1.25 -2.09
C ALA A 209 21.49 1.03 -3.17
N THR A 210 21.97 0.81 -4.39
CA THR A 210 21.21 0.35 -5.55
C THR A 210 21.04 -1.17 -5.53
N MET A 211 20.09 -1.72 -6.29
CA MET A 211 19.85 -3.17 -6.33
C MET A 211 21.11 -3.99 -6.67
N PRO A 212 21.95 -3.63 -7.68
CA PRO A 212 23.18 -4.37 -7.96
C PRO A 212 24.16 -4.38 -6.78
N GLU A 213 24.24 -3.26 -6.05
CA GLU A 213 25.07 -3.17 -4.85
C GLU A 213 24.54 -4.04 -3.71
N MET A 214 23.22 -4.14 -3.55
CA MET A 214 22.61 -5.07 -2.58
C MET A 214 22.96 -6.52 -2.92
N VAL A 215 22.92 -6.89 -4.20
CA VAL A 215 23.32 -8.23 -4.65
C VAL A 215 24.81 -8.48 -4.34
N ALA A 216 25.67 -7.49 -4.58
CA ALA A 216 27.09 -7.58 -4.25
C ALA A 216 27.35 -7.70 -2.73
N ASP A 217 26.51 -7.09 -1.89
CA ASP A 217 26.57 -7.25 -0.43
C ASP A 217 26.20 -8.68 -0.01
N VAL A 218 25.15 -9.26 -0.60
CA VAL A 218 24.74 -10.66 -0.37
C VAL A 218 25.84 -11.62 -0.84
N GLU A 219 26.43 -11.37 -2.00
CA GLU A 219 27.55 -12.17 -2.51
C GLU A 219 28.76 -12.10 -1.57
N ARG A 220 29.09 -10.91 -1.06
CA ARG A 220 30.17 -10.74 -0.08
C ARG A 220 29.88 -11.53 1.19
N ALA A 221 28.64 -11.50 1.68
CA ALA A 221 28.25 -12.26 2.85
C ALA A 221 28.33 -13.78 2.61
N LEU A 222 27.96 -14.24 1.40
CA LEU A 222 28.12 -15.65 1.00
C LEU A 222 29.59 -16.08 1.00
N ARG A 223 30.47 -15.30 0.38
CA ARG A 223 31.91 -15.60 0.37
C ARG A 223 32.50 -15.61 1.78
N TRP A 224 32.07 -14.66 2.63
CA TRP A 224 32.45 -14.65 4.04
C TRP A 224 31.95 -15.90 4.77
N ALA A 225 30.70 -16.30 4.55
CA ALA A 225 30.12 -17.49 5.17
C ALA A 225 30.88 -18.76 4.76
N GLN A 226 31.18 -18.93 3.47
CA GLN A 226 31.96 -20.08 2.99
C GLN A 226 33.36 -20.14 3.62
N ALA A 227 34.02 -18.98 3.79
CA ALA A 227 35.34 -18.91 4.40
C ALA A 227 35.34 -19.15 5.93
N ASN A 228 34.23 -18.85 6.63
CA ASN A 228 34.16 -18.90 8.09
C ASN A 228 33.31 -20.06 8.62
N ALA A 229 32.55 -20.79 7.78
CA ALA A 229 31.61 -21.83 8.19
C ALA A 229 32.25 -22.85 9.13
N ALA A 230 33.41 -23.42 8.77
CA ALA A 230 34.12 -24.40 9.58
C ALA A 230 34.47 -23.89 10.98
N SER A 231 34.91 -22.63 11.09
CA SER A 231 35.26 -22.01 12.39
C SER A 231 34.04 -21.77 13.29
N LEU A 232 32.84 -21.70 12.71
CA LEU A 232 31.57 -21.50 13.40
C LEU A 232 30.86 -22.83 13.73
N GLY A 233 31.52 -23.97 13.48
CA GLY A 233 30.97 -25.32 13.62
C GLY A 233 30.15 -25.80 12.43
N GLY A 234 30.13 -25.05 11.33
CA GLY A 234 29.45 -25.39 10.09
C GLY A 234 30.23 -26.36 9.20
N ASP A 235 29.72 -26.56 7.98
CA ASP A 235 30.24 -27.51 7.00
C ASP A 235 31.70 -27.19 6.64
N VAL A 236 32.59 -28.18 6.78
CA VAL A 236 34.04 -28.03 6.54
C VAL A 236 34.39 -27.89 5.06
N HIS A 237 33.50 -28.29 4.17
CA HIS A 237 33.68 -28.16 2.72
C HIS A 237 33.19 -26.81 2.19
N GLY A 238 32.72 -25.92 3.08
CA GLY A 238 32.25 -24.59 2.73
C GLY A 238 30.91 -24.60 1.96
N ARG A 239 30.11 -25.67 2.09
CA ARG A 239 28.78 -25.72 1.47
C ARG A 239 27.79 -24.85 2.25
N VAL A 240 27.19 -23.88 1.57
CA VAL A 240 26.25 -22.93 2.16
C VAL A 240 24.96 -22.91 1.35
N SER A 241 23.84 -23.18 2.00
CA SER A 241 22.51 -23.06 1.41
C SER A 241 22.00 -21.63 1.54
N LEU A 242 21.54 -21.04 0.43
CA LEU A 242 20.95 -19.70 0.44
C LEU A 242 19.44 -19.79 0.68
N VAL A 243 18.94 -19.03 1.66
CA VAL A 243 17.50 -18.86 1.90
C VAL A 243 17.20 -17.37 1.92
N GLY A 244 16.19 -16.94 1.17
CA GLY A 244 15.77 -15.54 1.15
C GLY A 244 14.28 -15.40 1.44
N GLN A 245 13.90 -14.25 2.01
CA GLN A 245 12.50 -13.91 2.28
C GLN A 245 12.11 -12.63 1.53
N SER A 246 11.01 -12.64 0.78
CA SER A 246 10.48 -11.47 0.05
C SER A 246 11.56 -10.75 -0.79
N ALA A 247 11.90 -9.50 -0.47
CA ALA A 247 12.99 -8.75 -1.10
C ALA A 247 14.35 -9.48 -1.04
N GLY A 248 14.63 -10.21 0.04
CA GLY A 248 15.83 -11.04 0.17
C GLY A 248 15.80 -12.27 -0.74
N ALA A 249 14.63 -12.87 -0.98
CA ALA A 249 14.47 -13.96 -1.96
C ALA A 249 14.76 -13.46 -3.38
N HIS A 250 14.31 -12.24 -3.70
CA HIS A 250 14.62 -11.59 -4.96
C HIS A 250 16.14 -11.38 -5.14
N LEU A 251 16.83 -10.85 -4.12
CA LEU A 251 18.29 -10.66 -4.16
C LEU A 251 19.04 -11.99 -4.30
N THR A 252 18.63 -13.02 -3.56
CA THR A 252 19.21 -14.36 -3.64
C THR A 252 19.02 -14.96 -5.04
N ALA A 253 17.84 -14.81 -5.64
CA ALA A 253 17.58 -15.30 -6.99
C ALA A 253 18.46 -14.59 -8.03
N LEU A 254 18.62 -13.26 -7.93
CA LEU A 254 19.51 -12.49 -8.80
C LEU A 254 20.96 -12.95 -8.64
N LEU A 255 21.42 -13.16 -7.41
CA LEU A 255 22.76 -13.67 -7.14
C LEU A 255 22.97 -15.04 -7.80
N LEU A 256 22.03 -15.98 -7.63
CA LEU A 256 22.15 -17.32 -8.24
C LEU A 256 22.24 -17.24 -9.76
N VAL A 257 21.44 -16.39 -10.40
CA VAL A 257 21.52 -16.18 -11.85
C VAL A 257 22.87 -15.59 -12.25
N GLN A 258 23.41 -14.63 -11.49
CA GLN A 258 24.74 -14.05 -11.75
C GLN A 258 25.87 -15.08 -11.60
N LEU A 259 25.78 -15.97 -10.62
CA LEU A 259 26.78 -17.01 -10.40
C LEU A 259 26.78 -18.05 -11.54
N VAL A 260 25.61 -18.35 -12.12
CA VAL A 260 25.48 -19.33 -13.21
C VAL A 260 25.78 -18.72 -14.59
N CYS A 261 25.26 -17.53 -14.86
CA CYS A 261 25.36 -16.89 -16.19
C CYS A 261 26.55 -15.94 -16.33
N GLY A 262 27.26 -15.63 -15.24
CA GLY A 262 28.23 -14.55 -15.16
C GLY A 262 27.59 -13.19 -14.86
N PRO A 263 28.39 -12.20 -14.43
CA PRO A 263 27.87 -10.87 -14.12
C PRO A 263 27.27 -10.23 -15.38
N PRO A 264 26.14 -9.49 -15.26
CA PRO A 264 25.60 -8.76 -16.39
C PRO A 264 26.66 -7.80 -16.93
N ALA A 265 26.81 -7.73 -18.25
CA ALA A 265 27.68 -6.77 -18.90
C ALA A 265 27.38 -5.38 -18.31
N ALA A 266 28.42 -4.69 -17.84
CA ALA A 266 28.27 -3.36 -17.26
C ALA A 266 27.47 -2.49 -18.24
N ALA A 267 26.38 -1.87 -17.76
CA ALA A 267 25.62 -0.95 -18.58
C ALA A 267 26.59 0.11 -19.14
N PRO A 268 26.55 0.43 -20.45
CA PRO A 268 27.40 1.47 -21.00
C PRO A 268 27.18 2.73 -20.17
N SER A 269 28.25 3.28 -19.62
CA SER A 269 28.18 4.56 -18.93
C SER A 269 27.61 5.56 -19.93
N CYS A 270 26.48 6.18 -19.61
CA CYS A 270 26.01 7.35 -20.32
C CYS A 270 27.04 8.46 -20.06
N ALA A 271 28.09 8.48 -20.87
CA ALA A 271 29.02 9.59 -20.90
C ALA A 271 28.21 10.84 -21.23
N SER A 272 28.15 11.78 -20.28
CA SER A 272 27.62 13.12 -20.54
C SER A 272 28.38 13.70 -21.73
N PRO A 273 27.70 14.24 -22.76
CA PRO A 273 28.40 14.90 -23.85
C PRO A 273 29.27 16.04 -23.27
N ARG A 274 30.57 16.00 -23.54
CA ARG A 274 31.46 17.11 -23.21
C ARG A 274 30.93 18.37 -23.90
N PRO A 275 30.86 19.52 -23.23
CA PRO A 275 30.55 20.76 -23.90
C PRO A 275 31.64 21.02 -24.94
N SER A 276 31.25 21.13 -26.21
CA SER A 276 32.11 21.66 -27.27
C SER A 276 32.40 23.12 -26.96
N GLY A 277 33.66 23.44 -26.71
CA GLY A 277 34.18 24.81 -26.73
C GLY A 277 34.29 25.37 -28.14
#